data_AF-A0A8E2UFK9-F1
#
_entry.id   AF-A0A8E2UFK9-F1
#
_cell.length_a   1.000
_cell.length_b   1.000
_cell.length_c   1.000
_cell.angle_alpha   90.00
_cell.angle_beta   90.00
_cell.angle_gamma   90.00
#
_symmetry.space_group_name_H-M   'P 1'
#
loop_
_entity.id
_entity.type
_entity.pdbx_description
1 polymer ?
#
loop_
_entity_poly.entity_id
_entity_poly.type
_entity_poly.pdbx_seq_one_letter_code
_entity_poly.pdbx_strand_id
1 'polypeptide(L)'
;MTETTSTFAELGVPKSLVTVLDAAGKHEAFPIQQSTLPSTLAGRDVLGRGKTGSGKTLAFAIPLVARLAGAVSGGKRRPGRPLGLVLLPTRELATQVAAVIEPLAKAAGLTVTTVFGGVSQRPQETAFRNGVDIVVACPGRLDDLMKQRIVNLDAVEVTVLDEADHMADLGFLPVVTRIMNATPQSGQRLLFSATLDNGVDKLVKKFLSDPILHSVDESNSHVAAMTHHVYEAETPEAKTALVHALASGKGRRIMFMRTKHQAKKLAKQLTASGIPAVDLHGNLSQNARDRNLAAFSGGEVNVLVATDVAARGVHVDAIELVVHVDPPAEHKAYLHRSGRTARAGSEGDVVTLMLPSQRKDTEMLLRRAKINVTPQRANVNSPFVNELIGEVAPTVRPVPGGPGSGNVEVSQGRGTSQGANARRKRDAAPARGGAARGGSGNGGGRGRAASSSSQGSSASRPARGQAGEGAAQGQRRGESRPRRAGTSSPAAPSRGGERGGSRRASWSSGQ
;
A
#
# COMPACT_ATOMS: atom_id res chain seq x y z
N MET A 1 -20.27 -18.90 27.73
CA MET A 1 -19.14 -19.84 27.73
C MET A 1 -17.93 -19.04 28.19
N THR A 2 -17.14 -19.57 29.13
CA THR A 2 -15.89 -18.90 29.56
C THR A 2 -14.91 -18.90 28.39
N GLU A 3 -14.39 -17.74 27.99
CA GLU A 3 -13.28 -17.68 27.03
C GLU A 3 -12.04 -18.30 27.69
N THR A 4 -11.57 -19.42 27.14
CA THR A 4 -10.37 -20.09 27.64
C THR A 4 -9.15 -19.32 27.13
N THR A 5 -8.57 -18.46 27.96
CA THR A 5 -7.34 -17.71 27.64
C THR A 5 -6.13 -18.64 27.67
N SER A 6 -5.81 -19.28 26.53
CA SER A 6 -4.60 -20.11 26.42
C SER A 6 -3.35 -19.26 26.25
N THR A 7 -2.30 -19.63 26.98
CA THR A 7 -0.95 -19.08 26.82
C THR A 7 -0.27 -19.64 25.57
N PHE A 8 0.74 -18.93 25.05
CA PHE A 8 1.51 -19.43 23.91
C PHE A 8 2.24 -20.75 24.20
N ALA A 9 2.66 -20.99 25.44
CA ALA A 9 3.32 -22.23 25.83
C ALA A 9 2.40 -23.45 25.71
N GLU A 10 1.14 -23.33 26.15
CA GLU A 10 0.12 -24.40 26.07
C GLU A 10 -0.26 -24.73 24.61
N LEU A 11 -0.17 -23.74 23.71
CA LEU A 11 -0.39 -23.92 22.27
C LEU A 11 0.81 -24.56 21.54
N GLY A 12 1.86 -24.97 22.27
CA GLY A 12 3.04 -25.65 21.73
C GLY A 12 4.12 -24.73 21.16
N VAL A 13 4.08 -23.41 21.44
CA VAL A 13 5.07 -22.46 20.94
C VAL A 13 6.45 -22.74 21.58
N PRO A 14 7.56 -22.80 20.81
CA PRO A 14 8.88 -23.05 21.38
C PRO A 14 9.28 -22.03 22.45
N LYS A 15 9.90 -22.52 23.55
CA LYS A 15 10.28 -21.71 24.72
C LYS A 15 11.11 -20.46 24.39
N SER A 16 11.99 -20.53 23.38
CA SER A 16 12.77 -19.38 22.90
C SER A 16 11.89 -18.26 22.34
N LEU A 17 10.78 -18.59 21.69
CA LEU A 17 9.82 -17.63 21.15
C LEU A 17 8.86 -17.14 22.25
N VAL A 18 8.40 -18.03 23.15
CA VAL A 18 7.59 -17.64 24.32
C VAL A 18 8.31 -16.56 25.14
N THR A 19 9.61 -16.74 25.40
CA THR A 19 10.44 -15.76 26.12
C THR A 19 10.45 -14.36 25.46
N VAL A 20 10.42 -14.30 24.13
CA VAL A 20 10.34 -13.05 23.36
C VAL A 20 8.93 -12.43 23.42
N LEU A 21 7.89 -13.26 23.42
CA LEU A 21 6.49 -12.82 23.53
C LEU A 21 6.20 -12.25 24.93
N ASP A 22 6.66 -12.93 25.98
CA ASP A 22 6.55 -12.45 27.37
C ASP A 22 7.29 -11.13 27.59
N ALA A 23 8.52 -11.01 27.08
CA ALA A 23 9.29 -9.75 27.12
C ALA A 23 8.63 -8.60 26.33
N ALA A 24 7.72 -8.91 25.41
CA ALA A 24 6.90 -7.96 24.68
C ALA A 24 5.49 -7.75 25.29
N GLY A 25 5.21 -8.29 26.47
CA GLY A 25 3.91 -8.19 27.17
C GLY A 25 2.78 -9.02 26.54
N LYS A 26 3.11 -10.08 25.79
CA LYS A 26 2.15 -10.89 25.02
C LYS A 26 1.99 -12.27 25.64
N HIS A 27 1.31 -12.32 26.77
CA HIS A 27 1.14 -13.53 27.57
C HIS A 27 0.02 -14.46 27.05
N GLU A 28 -1.09 -13.87 26.59
CA GLU A 28 -2.27 -14.58 26.11
C GLU A 28 -2.39 -14.55 24.58
N ALA A 29 -2.84 -15.67 24.01
CA ALA A 29 -3.06 -15.80 22.58
C ALA A 29 -4.48 -15.39 22.19
N PHE A 30 -4.62 -14.59 21.13
CA PHE A 30 -5.92 -14.20 20.57
C PHE A 30 -6.62 -15.39 19.90
N PRO A 31 -7.96 -15.37 19.69
CA PRO A 31 -8.72 -16.53 19.19
C PRO A 31 -8.19 -17.15 17.89
N ILE A 32 -7.74 -16.34 16.92
CA ILE A 32 -7.13 -16.86 15.68
C ILE A 32 -5.77 -17.53 15.89
N GLN A 33 -5.04 -17.15 16.94
CA GLN A 33 -3.76 -17.77 17.32
C GLN A 33 -4.04 -19.09 18.04
N GLN A 34 -4.97 -19.11 19.01
CA GLN A 34 -5.40 -20.33 19.69
C GLN A 34 -5.87 -21.42 18.70
N SER A 35 -6.66 -21.04 17.71
CA SER A 35 -7.22 -21.99 16.73
C SER A 35 -6.23 -22.46 15.65
N THR A 36 -5.23 -21.66 15.29
CA THR A 36 -4.31 -21.98 14.19
C THR A 36 -2.95 -22.48 14.65
N LEU A 37 -2.43 -22.05 15.81
CA LEU A 37 -1.06 -22.36 16.24
C LEU A 37 -0.80 -23.87 16.38
N PRO A 38 -1.64 -24.68 17.07
CA PRO A 38 -1.34 -26.11 17.25
C PRO A 38 -1.15 -26.86 15.92
N SER A 39 -1.95 -26.54 14.90
CA SER A 39 -1.86 -27.22 13.60
C SER A 39 -0.84 -26.60 12.63
N THR A 40 -0.62 -25.29 12.69
CA THR A 40 0.42 -24.65 11.87
C THR A 40 1.83 -24.94 12.40
N LEU A 41 2.00 -25.13 13.71
CA LEU A 41 3.23 -25.67 14.30
C LEU A 41 3.46 -27.13 13.90
N ALA A 42 2.40 -27.94 13.77
CA ALA A 42 2.45 -29.27 13.18
C ALA A 42 2.67 -29.27 11.65
N GLY A 43 2.83 -28.10 11.03
CA GLY A 43 3.23 -27.95 9.64
C GLY A 43 2.09 -27.96 8.62
N ARG A 44 0.82 -27.93 9.03
CA ARG A 44 -0.34 -27.85 8.11
C ARG A 44 -0.50 -26.46 7.48
N ASP A 45 -1.07 -26.45 6.29
CA ASP A 45 -1.53 -25.23 5.61
C ASP A 45 -2.72 -24.59 6.37
N VAL A 46 -2.86 -23.28 6.25
CA VAL A 46 -3.99 -22.54 6.84
C VAL A 46 -4.60 -21.54 5.86
N LEU A 47 -5.92 -21.42 5.90
CA LEU A 47 -6.67 -20.29 5.36
C LEU A 47 -7.33 -19.53 6.51
N GLY A 48 -6.65 -18.50 6.99
CA GLY A 48 -7.11 -17.63 8.07
C GLY A 48 -7.96 -16.47 7.54
N ARG A 49 -9.25 -16.45 7.87
CA ARG A 49 -10.15 -15.31 7.63
C ARG A 49 -10.33 -14.49 8.91
N GLY A 50 -9.89 -13.24 8.86
CA GLY A 50 -9.94 -12.31 9.99
C GLY A 50 -9.55 -10.89 9.61
N LYS A 51 -10.21 -9.90 10.24
CA LYS A 51 -9.96 -8.46 10.06
C LYS A 51 -8.60 -8.05 10.67
N THR A 52 -8.09 -6.88 10.28
CA THR A 52 -6.88 -6.28 10.91
C THR A 52 -7.09 -6.13 12.43
N GLY A 53 -6.04 -6.27 13.23
CA GLY A 53 -6.12 -6.23 14.70
C GLY A 53 -6.41 -7.58 15.37
N SER A 54 -6.92 -8.59 14.65
CA SER A 54 -7.20 -9.94 15.19
C SER A 54 -5.96 -10.77 15.58
N GLY A 55 -4.73 -10.24 15.44
CA GLY A 55 -3.50 -10.94 15.83
C GLY A 55 -2.88 -11.87 14.77
N LYS A 56 -3.38 -11.83 13.53
CA LYS A 56 -2.88 -12.62 12.38
C LYS A 56 -1.35 -12.67 12.26
N THR A 57 -0.68 -11.54 12.49
CA THR A 57 0.78 -11.43 12.32
C THR A 57 1.54 -12.43 13.18
N LEU A 58 1.15 -12.65 14.44
CA LEU A 58 1.76 -13.67 15.29
C LEU A 58 1.29 -15.09 14.91
N ALA A 59 0.03 -15.24 14.49
CA ALA A 59 -0.51 -16.53 14.04
C ALA A 59 0.29 -17.13 12.86
N PHE A 60 0.93 -16.31 12.02
CA PHE A 60 1.87 -16.80 11.00
C PHE A 60 3.35 -16.63 11.35
N ALA A 61 3.76 -15.58 12.08
CA ALA A 61 5.17 -15.35 12.39
C ALA A 61 5.74 -16.44 13.32
N ILE A 62 4.94 -16.93 14.26
CA ILE A 62 5.34 -17.99 15.19
C ILE A 62 5.63 -19.31 14.46
N PRO A 63 4.70 -19.92 13.68
CA PRO A 63 4.99 -21.17 12.97
C PRO A 63 6.07 -21.00 11.89
N LEU A 64 6.13 -19.84 11.21
CA LEU A 64 7.21 -19.50 10.27
C LEU A 64 8.59 -19.61 10.94
N VAL A 65 8.79 -18.93 12.08
CA VAL A 65 10.08 -18.94 12.78
C VAL A 65 10.34 -20.29 13.45
N ALA A 66 9.35 -20.89 14.10
CA ALA A 66 9.48 -22.18 14.77
C ALA A 66 9.91 -23.30 13.82
N ARG A 67 9.32 -23.36 12.62
CA ARG A 67 9.69 -24.35 11.60
C ARG A 67 11.09 -24.12 11.04
N LEU A 68 11.45 -22.87 10.73
CA LEU A 68 12.76 -22.53 10.19
C LEU A 68 13.90 -22.62 11.22
N ALA A 69 13.59 -22.62 12.51
CA ALA A 69 14.54 -22.91 13.58
C ALA A 69 14.89 -24.41 13.70
N GLY A 70 14.07 -25.29 13.10
CA GLY A 70 14.23 -26.74 13.16
C GLY A 70 15.09 -27.33 12.04
N ALA A 71 14.94 -28.63 11.81
CA ALA A 71 15.57 -29.32 10.70
C ALA A 71 14.83 -29.02 9.39
N VAL A 72 15.47 -28.26 8.50
CA VAL A 72 14.94 -27.79 7.23
C VAL A 72 15.58 -28.54 6.05
N SER A 73 14.74 -29.05 5.14
CA SER A 73 15.11 -29.66 3.85
C SER A 73 15.81 -28.68 2.90
N GLY A 74 15.49 -27.38 2.98
CA GLY A 74 16.19 -26.30 2.29
C GLY A 74 17.61 -26.05 2.81
N GLY A 75 18.04 -26.75 3.86
CA GLY A 75 19.39 -26.70 4.42
C GLY A 75 19.69 -25.39 5.13
N LYS A 76 20.99 -25.07 5.27
CA LYS A 76 21.45 -23.86 5.96
C LYS A 76 21.30 -22.61 5.07
N ARG A 77 21.36 -21.43 5.72
CA ARG A 77 21.41 -20.10 5.08
C ARG A 77 22.37 -20.07 3.90
N ARG A 78 21.91 -19.63 2.73
CA ARG A 78 22.70 -19.55 1.49
C ARG A 78 22.47 -18.21 0.78
N PRO A 79 23.49 -17.65 0.10
CA PRO A 79 23.32 -16.47 -0.75
C PRO A 79 22.18 -16.65 -1.76
N GLY A 80 21.29 -15.67 -1.84
CA GLY A 80 20.18 -15.62 -2.80
C GLY A 80 19.12 -16.72 -2.64
N ARG A 81 19.13 -17.53 -1.56
CA ARG A 81 18.24 -18.69 -1.36
C ARG A 81 17.59 -18.67 0.04
N PRO A 82 16.54 -17.86 0.25
CA PRO A 82 15.79 -17.83 1.50
C PRO A 82 14.96 -19.11 1.71
N LEU A 83 14.62 -19.37 2.97
CA LEU A 83 13.81 -20.50 3.42
C LEU A 83 12.38 -20.08 3.80
N GLY A 84 12.20 -18.83 4.24
CA GLY A 84 10.91 -18.23 4.56
C GLY A 84 10.56 -17.09 3.62
N LEU A 85 9.30 -17.05 3.19
CA LEU A 85 8.75 -15.98 2.37
C LEU A 85 7.45 -15.44 2.97
N VAL A 86 7.35 -14.12 3.10
CA VAL A 86 6.11 -13.42 3.50
C VAL A 86 5.77 -12.39 2.43
N LEU A 87 4.62 -12.54 1.77
CA LEU A 87 4.11 -11.63 0.75
C LEU A 87 3.03 -10.71 1.33
N LEU A 88 3.20 -9.41 1.11
CA LEU A 88 2.33 -8.34 1.64
C LEU A 88 2.05 -7.29 0.55
N PRO A 89 0.85 -6.69 0.49
CA PRO A 89 0.48 -5.76 -0.58
C PRO A 89 1.23 -4.43 -0.53
N THR A 90 1.63 -3.95 0.64
CA THR A 90 2.25 -2.62 0.82
C THR A 90 3.53 -2.67 1.65
N ARG A 91 4.33 -1.60 1.53
CA ARG A 91 5.67 -1.49 2.12
C ARG A 91 5.60 -1.24 3.62
N GLU A 92 4.56 -0.51 4.00
CA GLU A 92 4.18 -0.19 5.37
C GLU A 92 3.89 -1.49 6.12
N LEU A 93 3.01 -2.35 5.57
CA LEU A 93 2.76 -3.68 6.13
C LEU A 93 4.01 -4.56 6.12
N ALA A 94 4.80 -4.55 5.05
CA ALA A 94 6.07 -5.29 5.01
C ALA A 94 7.04 -4.88 6.13
N THR A 95 7.12 -3.59 6.44
CA THR A 95 7.96 -3.05 7.52
C THR A 95 7.39 -3.41 8.90
N GLN A 96 6.07 -3.28 9.08
CA GLN A 96 5.40 -3.62 10.34
C GLN A 96 5.48 -5.12 10.66
N VAL A 97 5.27 -5.99 9.66
CA VAL A 97 5.37 -7.44 9.81
C VAL A 97 6.83 -7.86 10.03
N ALA A 98 7.80 -7.24 9.34
CA ALA A 98 9.21 -7.49 9.61
C ALA A 98 9.59 -7.15 11.06
N ALA A 99 9.16 -6.00 11.59
CA ALA A 99 9.39 -5.62 12.98
C ALA A 99 8.79 -6.59 14.02
N VAL A 100 7.74 -7.34 13.66
CA VAL A 100 7.18 -8.42 14.51
C VAL A 100 7.96 -9.73 14.36
N ILE A 101 8.44 -10.05 13.15
CA ILE A 101 9.20 -11.29 12.90
C ILE A 101 10.64 -11.19 13.41
N GLU A 102 11.32 -10.05 13.25
CA GLU A 102 12.72 -9.83 13.60
C GLU A 102 13.14 -10.29 15.03
N PRO A 103 12.43 -9.92 16.12
CA PRO A 103 12.81 -10.36 17.46
C PRO A 103 12.63 -11.88 17.65
N LEU A 104 11.60 -12.48 17.04
CA LEU A 104 11.37 -13.93 17.06
C LEU A 104 12.46 -14.66 16.27
N ALA A 105 12.74 -14.21 15.04
CA ALA A 105 13.78 -14.74 14.18
C ALA A 105 15.16 -14.66 14.84
N LYS A 106 15.49 -13.54 15.50
CA LYS A 106 16.75 -13.36 16.24
C LYS A 106 16.90 -14.39 17.37
N ALA A 107 15.83 -14.70 18.11
CA ALA A 107 15.86 -15.73 19.15
C ALA A 107 16.02 -17.16 18.60
N ALA A 108 15.72 -17.37 17.31
CA ALA A 108 16.00 -18.59 16.56
C ALA A 108 17.34 -18.57 15.79
N GLY A 109 18.14 -17.50 15.89
CA GLY A 109 19.39 -17.32 15.12
C GLY A 109 19.18 -17.00 13.63
N LEU A 110 17.94 -16.75 13.22
CA LEU A 110 17.53 -16.46 11.84
C LEU A 110 17.70 -14.97 11.50
N THR A 111 17.84 -14.68 10.21
CA THR A 111 17.94 -13.33 9.64
C THR A 111 16.73 -13.01 8.78
N VAL A 112 16.29 -11.75 8.84
CA VAL A 112 15.14 -11.21 8.10
C VAL A 112 15.61 -10.09 7.18
N THR A 113 14.99 -9.94 6.01
CA THR A 113 15.15 -8.72 5.18
C THR A 113 13.83 -8.30 4.54
N THR A 114 13.65 -6.99 4.39
CA THR A 114 12.50 -6.41 3.68
C THR A 114 12.80 -6.15 2.20
N VAL A 115 11.90 -6.53 1.29
CA VAL A 115 12.07 -6.42 -0.16
C VAL A 115 10.90 -5.69 -0.80
N PHE A 116 11.06 -4.39 -1.06
CA PHE A 116 10.03 -3.57 -1.68
C PHE A 116 10.57 -2.42 -2.55
N GLY A 117 9.71 -1.89 -3.42
CA GLY A 117 10.03 -0.83 -4.38
C GLY A 117 10.21 0.56 -3.77
N GLY A 118 10.57 1.55 -4.59
CA GLY A 118 10.66 2.97 -4.19
C GLY A 118 11.80 3.34 -3.23
N VAL A 119 12.65 2.37 -2.89
CA VAL A 119 13.95 2.55 -2.23
C VAL A 119 15.06 1.93 -3.09
N SER A 120 16.32 2.26 -2.77
CA SER A 120 17.50 1.69 -3.43
C SER A 120 17.47 0.17 -3.43
N GLN A 121 17.88 -0.45 -4.54
CA GLN A 121 17.93 -1.92 -4.66
C GLN A 121 19.20 -2.52 -4.01
N ARG A 122 20.31 -1.78 -3.99
CA ARG A 122 21.63 -2.25 -3.49
C ARG A 122 21.64 -2.82 -2.06
N PRO A 123 20.88 -2.28 -1.07
CA PRO A 123 20.78 -2.91 0.25
C PRO A 123 20.11 -4.29 0.19
N GLN A 124 19.06 -4.44 -0.62
CA GLN A 124 18.32 -5.70 -0.79
C GLN A 124 19.19 -6.74 -1.50
N GLU A 125 19.90 -6.36 -2.56
CA GLU A 125 20.94 -7.18 -3.21
C GLU A 125 22.03 -7.64 -2.22
N THR A 126 22.46 -6.74 -1.32
CA THR A 126 23.50 -7.05 -0.34
C THR A 126 23.00 -8.01 0.73
N ALA A 127 21.76 -7.85 1.21
CA ALA A 127 21.13 -8.82 2.10
C ALA A 127 21.04 -10.21 1.46
N PHE A 128 20.61 -10.29 0.19
CA PHE A 128 20.59 -11.56 -0.55
C PHE A 128 21.99 -12.17 -0.72
N ARG A 129 23.00 -11.37 -1.09
CA ARG A 129 24.39 -11.85 -1.25
C ARG A 129 24.99 -12.37 0.05
N ASN A 130 24.68 -11.75 1.18
CA ASN A 130 25.14 -12.18 2.51
C ASN A 130 24.43 -13.47 3.00
N GLY A 131 23.34 -13.87 2.33
CA GLY A 131 22.44 -14.91 2.79
C GLY A 131 21.42 -14.38 3.79
N VAL A 132 20.16 -14.74 3.60
CA VAL A 132 19.05 -14.37 4.49
C VAL A 132 18.08 -15.54 4.59
N ASP A 133 17.50 -15.78 5.77
CA ASP A 133 16.60 -16.92 5.97
C ASP A 133 15.15 -16.55 5.63
N ILE A 134 14.68 -15.38 6.07
CA ILE A 134 13.30 -14.91 5.89
C ILE A 134 13.26 -13.63 5.06
N VAL A 135 12.43 -13.64 4.01
CA VAL A 135 12.17 -12.47 3.16
C VAL A 135 10.74 -11.98 3.37
N VAL A 136 10.59 -10.71 3.76
CA VAL A 136 9.29 -10.03 3.87
C VAL A 136 9.16 -9.05 2.70
N ALA A 137 8.24 -9.28 1.77
CA ALA A 137 8.29 -8.67 0.45
C ALA A 137 6.95 -8.14 -0.09
N CYS A 138 7.06 -7.08 -0.90
CA CYS A 138 5.99 -6.68 -1.82
C CYS A 138 6.20 -7.38 -3.18
N PRO A 139 5.16 -7.97 -3.80
CA PRO A 139 5.30 -8.82 -4.99
C PRO A 139 6.13 -8.23 -6.13
N GLY A 140 5.90 -6.97 -6.51
CA GLY A 140 6.58 -6.36 -7.67
C GLY A 140 8.11 -6.36 -7.56
N ARG A 141 8.68 -5.90 -6.44
CA ARG A 141 10.14 -5.85 -6.27
C ARG A 141 10.75 -7.25 -6.16
N LEU A 142 10.05 -8.22 -5.57
CA LEU A 142 10.55 -9.59 -5.49
C LEU A 142 10.60 -10.25 -6.89
N ASP A 143 9.53 -10.12 -7.67
CA ASP A 143 9.46 -10.59 -9.07
C ASP A 143 10.55 -9.94 -9.94
N ASP A 144 10.89 -8.67 -9.70
CA ASP A 144 12.01 -8.00 -10.38
C ASP A 144 13.39 -8.56 -9.97
N LEU A 145 13.62 -8.86 -8.69
CA LEU A 145 14.87 -9.46 -8.21
C LEU A 145 15.01 -10.92 -8.66
N MET A 146 13.90 -11.66 -8.78
CA MET A 146 13.86 -13.01 -9.35
C MET A 146 14.23 -13.00 -10.84
N LYS A 147 13.67 -12.08 -11.64
CA LYS A 147 14.04 -11.92 -13.06
C LYS A 147 15.52 -11.59 -13.25
N GLN A 148 16.08 -10.76 -12.35
CA GLN A 148 17.50 -10.44 -12.30
C GLN A 148 18.39 -11.58 -11.79
N ARG A 149 17.81 -12.73 -11.37
CA ARG A 149 18.48 -13.89 -10.77
C ARG A 149 19.27 -13.55 -9.48
N ILE A 150 18.88 -12.50 -8.77
CA ILE A 150 19.46 -12.09 -7.48
C ILE A 150 18.94 -12.99 -6.35
N VAL A 151 17.73 -13.54 -6.51
CA VAL A 151 17.10 -14.47 -5.59
C VAL A 151 16.47 -15.64 -6.35
N ASN A 152 16.59 -16.84 -5.79
CA ASN A 152 15.87 -18.04 -6.18
C ASN A 152 15.06 -18.54 -4.97
N LEU A 153 13.82 -18.96 -5.20
CA LEU A 153 12.85 -19.34 -4.17
C LEU A 153 12.65 -20.87 -4.06
N ASP A 154 13.44 -21.65 -4.80
CA ASP A 154 13.46 -23.12 -4.80
C ASP A 154 13.86 -23.77 -3.47
N ALA A 155 14.34 -22.98 -2.50
CA ALA A 155 14.66 -23.43 -1.14
C ALA A 155 13.60 -23.03 -0.09
N VAL A 156 12.52 -22.34 -0.49
CA VAL A 156 11.49 -21.86 0.44
C VAL A 156 10.63 -23.01 0.98
N GLU A 157 10.56 -23.13 2.30
CA GLU A 157 9.74 -24.11 3.00
C GLU A 157 8.44 -23.57 3.57
N VAL A 158 8.41 -22.28 3.89
CA VAL A 158 7.21 -21.65 4.44
C VAL A 158 6.91 -20.40 3.63
N THR A 159 5.69 -20.32 3.12
CA THR A 159 5.21 -19.11 2.43
C THR A 159 3.93 -18.59 3.05
N VAL A 160 3.97 -17.32 3.44
CA VAL A 160 2.83 -16.57 3.97
C VAL A 160 2.34 -15.59 2.92
N LEU A 161 1.02 -15.52 2.72
CA LEU A 161 0.34 -14.44 1.99
C LEU A 161 -0.60 -13.76 2.99
N ASP A 162 -0.41 -12.48 3.31
CA ASP A 162 -1.36 -11.72 4.15
C ASP A 162 -1.93 -10.51 3.40
N GLU A 163 -3.18 -10.20 3.69
CA GLU A 163 -4.05 -9.32 2.90
C GLU A 163 -4.07 -9.68 1.40
N ALA A 164 -4.34 -10.95 1.08
CA ALA A 164 -4.37 -11.46 -0.30
C ALA A 164 -5.46 -10.80 -1.18
N ASP A 165 -6.59 -10.44 -0.59
CA ASP A 165 -7.65 -9.64 -1.22
C ASP A 165 -7.21 -8.21 -1.55
N HIS A 166 -6.45 -7.58 -0.66
CA HIS A 166 -5.83 -6.30 -0.92
C HIS A 166 -4.75 -6.40 -2.01
N MET A 167 -3.98 -7.51 -2.09
CA MET A 167 -3.14 -7.79 -3.26
C MET A 167 -3.96 -7.94 -4.55
N ALA A 168 -5.19 -8.46 -4.47
CA ALA A 168 -6.10 -8.54 -5.62
C ALA A 168 -6.57 -7.16 -6.07
N ASP A 169 -7.01 -6.31 -5.14
CA ASP A 169 -7.42 -4.94 -5.41
C ASP A 169 -6.31 -4.05 -6.00
N LEU A 170 -5.03 -4.41 -5.78
CA LEU A 170 -3.86 -3.74 -6.37
C LEU A 170 -3.40 -4.38 -7.68
N GLY A 171 -4.09 -5.41 -8.17
CA GLY A 171 -3.75 -6.12 -9.41
C GLY A 171 -2.51 -7.01 -9.31
N PHE A 172 -2.05 -7.37 -8.10
CA PHE A 172 -0.83 -8.15 -7.92
C PHE A 172 -0.99 -9.67 -8.09
N LEU A 173 -2.21 -10.23 -8.18
CA LEU A 173 -2.39 -11.69 -8.26
C LEU A 173 -1.59 -12.38 -9.39
N PRO A 174 -1.43 -11.81 -10.61
CA PRO A 174 -0.57 -12.41 -11.64
C PRO A 174 0.91 -12.47 -11.24
N VAL A 175 1.39 -11.49 -10.45
CA VAL A 175 2.76 -11.44 -9.91
C VAL A 175 2.92 -12.44 -8.77
N VAL A 176 1.99 -12.42 -7.81
CA VAL A 176 1.92 -13.37 -6.69
C VAL A 176 1.90 -14.81 -7.19
N THR A 177 1.12 -15.11 -8.23
CA THR A 177 1.05 -16.45 -8.84
C THR A 177 2.41 -16.89 -9.41
N ARG A 178 3.20 -15.99 -10.02
CA ARG A 178 4.56 -16.32 -10.51
C ARG A 178 5.52 -16.60 -9.36
N ILE A 179 5.49 -15.77 -8.31
CA ILE A 179 6.33 -15.94 -7.12
C ILE A 179 6.03 -17.28 -6.46
N MET A 180 4.74 -17.59 -6.26
CA MET A 180 4.29 -18.86 -5.69
C MET A 180 4.69 -20.07 -6.55
N ASN A 181 4.57 -19.99 -7.89
CA ASN A 181 5.05 -21.04 -8.79
C ASN A 181 6.57 -21.31 -8.68
N ALA A 182 7.37 -20.34 -8.20
CA ALA A 182 8.82 -20.48 -8.05
C ALA A 182 9.26 -21.08 -6.70
N THR A 183 8.30 -21.46 -5.85
CA THR A 183 8.54 -22.09 -4.53
C THR A 183 8.12 -23.57 -4.55
N PRO A 184 8.80 -24.47 -3.80
CA PRO A 184 8.47 -25.90 -3.72
C PRO A 184 7.01 -26.19 -3.35
N GLN A 185 6.35 -27.11 -4.07
CA GLN A 185 4.95 -27.48 -3.78
C GLN A 185 4.76 -28.15 -2.41
N SER A 186 5.81 -28.78 -1.86
CA SER A 186 5.81 -29.40 -0.53
C SER A 186 6.03 -28.42 0.64
N GLY A 187 6.25 -27.14 0.37
CA GLY A 187 6.39 -26.11 1.40
C GLY A 187 5.04 -25.70 2.00
N GLN A 188 5.00 -25.48 3.31
CA GLN A 188 3.83 -25.07 4.07
C GLN A 188 3.34 -23.67 3.68
N ARG A 189 2.02 -23.53 3.52
CA ARG A 189 1.37 -22.31 3.02
C ARG A 189 0.37 -21.75 4.02
N LEU A 190 0.59 -20.49 4.39
CA LEU A 190 -0.26 -19.77 5.35
C LEU A 190 -0.90 -18.57 4.64
N LEU A 191 -2.17 -18.68 4.25
CA LEU A 191 -2.89 -17.61 3.56
C LEU A 191 -3.88 -16.90 4.49
N PHE A 192 -3.75 -15.59 4.57
CA PHE A 192 -4.60 -14.71 5.36
C PHE A 192 -5.25 -13.65 4.46
N SER A 193 -6.57 -13.54 4.57
CA SER A 193 -7.38 -12.63 3.74
C SER A 193 -8.67 -12.29 4.46
N ALA A 194 -9.20 -11.08 4.32
CA ALA A 194 -10.53 -10.77 4.89
C ALA A 194 -11.65 -11.34 4.00
N THR A 195 -11.43 -11.41 2.69
CA THR A 195 -12.36 -11.91 1.68
C THR A 195 -11.70 -12.93 0.75
N LEU A 196 -12.50 -13.74 0.04
CA LEU A 196 -12.03 -14.69 -0.98
C LEU A 196 -12.36 -14.25 -2.42
N ASP A 197 -12.87 -13.03 -2.56
CA ASP A 197 -13.27 -12.41 -3.82
C ASP A 197 -12.07 -12.13 -4.75
N ASN A 198 -12.34 -11.53 -5.91
CA ASN A 198 -11.34 -10.91 -6.79
C ASN A 198 -10.23 -11.88 -7.27
N GLY A 199 -10.46 -13.19 -7.19
CA GLY A 199 -9.53 -14.24 -7.61
C GLY A 199 -8.65 -14.82 -6.49
N VAL A 200 -8.85 -14.42 -5.23
CA VAL A 200 -8.18 -15.03 -4.07
C VAL A 200 -8.59 -16.50 -3.92
N ASP A 201 -9.85 -16.85 -4.21
CA ASP A 201 -10.32 -18.25 -4.26
C ASP A 201 -9.49 -19.14 -5.19
N LYS A 202 -9.01 -18.60 -6.32
CA LYS A 202 -8.15 -19.31 -7.28
C LYS A 202 -6.73 -19.51 -6.74
N LEU A 203 -6.20 -18.57 -5.96
CA LEU A 203 -4.92 -18.76 -5.27
C LEU A 203 -5.04 -19.86 -4.20
N VAL A 204 -6.10 -19.81 -3.38
CA VAL A 204 -6.41 -20.82 -2.36
C VAL A 204 -6.46 -22.22 -2.98
N LYS A 205 -7.31 -22.43 -3.98
CA LYS A 205 -7.50 -23.74 -4.65
C LYS A 205 -6.24 -24.26 -5.34
N LYS A 206 -5.32 -23.37 -5.75
CA LYS A 206 -4.12 -23.73 -6.49
C LYS A 206 -2.93 -24.05 -5.58
N PHE A 207 -2.79 -23.35 -4.46
CA PHE A 207 -1.55 -23.36 -3.69
C PHE A 207 -1.69 -23.96 -2.29
N LEU A 208 -2.89 -24.07 -1.71
CA LEU A 208 -3.08 -24.71 -0.42
C LEU A 208 -3.42 -26.20 -0.59
N SER A 209 -2.83 -27.06 0.24
CA SER A 209 -3.08 -28.51 0.26
C SER A 209 -3.69 -28.91 1.61
N ASP A 210 -4.95 -29.35 1.58
CA ASP A 210 -5.78 -29.60 2.78
C ASP A 210 -5.59 -28.51 3.87
N PRO A 211 -5.91 -27.23 3.57
CA PRO A 211 -5.74 -26.16 4.54
C PRO A 211 -6.80 -26.24 5.64
N ILE A 212 -6.38 -25.97 6.87
CA ILE A 212 -7.34 -25.69 7.93
C ILE A 212 -8.02 -24.35 7.63
N LEU A 213 -9.34 -24.40 7.50
CA LEU A 213 -10.17 -23.23 7.36
C LEU A 213 -10.46 -22.68 8.76
N HIS A 214 -9.96 -21.48 9.06
CA HIS A 214 -10.39 -20.76 10.25
C HIS A 214 -11.06 -19.44 9.86
N SER A 215 -12.35 -19.34 10.16
CA SER A 215 -13.13 -18.11 10.05
C SER A 215 -13.39 -17.63 11.46
N VAL A 216 -12.91 -16.42 11.80
CA VAL A 216 -13.44 -15.73 12.98
C VAL A 216 -14.77 -15.12 12.55
N ASP A 217 -15.85 -15.90 12.68
CA ASP A 217 -17.18 -15.45 12.32
C ASP A 217 -17.62 -14.27 13.21
N GLU A 218 -18.35 -13.34 12.61
CA GLU A 218 -18.61 -11.99 13.17
C GLU A 218 -19.55 -11.98 14.40
N SER A 219 -19.97 -13.14 14.90
CA SER A 219 -21.11 -13.30 15.81
C SER A 219 -20.79 -13.18 17.31
N ASN A 220 -19.54 -13.38 17.74
CA ASN A 220 -19.18 -13.37 19.18
C ASN A 220 -17.95 -12.52 19.54
N SER A 221 -17.32 -11.85 18.57
CA SER A 221 -16.35 -10.80 18.91
C SER A 221 -17.12 -9.56 19.38
N HIS A 222 -16.76 -9.00 20.53
CA HIS A 222 -17.09 -7.62 20.86
C HIS A 222 -16.36 -6.69 19.88
N VAL A 223 -16.90 -6.58 18.66
CA VAL A 223 -16.57 -5.52 17.72
C VAL A 223 -17.07 -4.24 18.38
N ALA A 224 -16.14 -3.48 18.97
CA ALA A 224 -16.44 -2.14 19.47
C ALA A 224 -17.13 -1.36 18.34
N ALA A 225 -18.31 -0.83 18.65
CA ALA A 225 -19.22 -0.36 17.63
C ALA A 225 -18.61 0.83 16.88
N MET A 226 -18.57 0.75 15.54
CA MET A 226 -18.29 1.93 14.73
C MET A 226 -19.58 2.74 14.58
N THR A 227 -19.57 3.97 15.05
CA THR A 227 -20.69 4.90 14.83
C THR A 227 -20.49 5.60 13.50
N HIS A 228 -21.43 5.38 12.58
CA HIS A 228 -21.37 5.93 11.23
C HIS A 228 -22.26 7.18 11.13
N HIS A 229 -21.65 8.29 10.73
CA HIS A 229 -22.30 9.59 10.55
C HIS A 229 -22.26 10.02 9.08
N VAL A 230 -23.32 10.64 8.59
CA VAL A 230 -23.38 11.16 7.20
C VAL A 230 -23.88 12.59 7.24
N TYR A 231 -23.00 13.52 6.87
CA TYR A 231 -23.25 14.95 6.96
C TYR A 231 -23.30 15.60 5.58
N GLU A 232 -24.45 16.20 5.26
CA GLU A 232 -24.64 17.05 4.11
C GLU A 232 -24.27 18.49 4.46
N ALA A 233 -23.21 18.99 3.82
CA ALA A 233 -22.84 20.39 3.87
C ALA A 233 -23.58 21.15 2.76
N GLU A 234 -24.15 22.33 3.07
CA GLU A 234 -24.94 23.11 2.12
C GLU A 234 -24.13 23.58 0.90
N THR A 235 -22.91 24.08 1.13
CA THR A 235 -22.01 24.60 0.08
C THR A 235 -20.59 24.00 0.19
N PRO A 236 -19.75 24.11 -0.87
CA PRO A 236 -18.33 23.75 -0.79
C PRO A 236 -17.55 24.47 0.31
N GLU A 237 -17.93 25.72 0.62
CA GLU A 237 -17.35 26.55 1.67
C GLU A 237 -17.74 26.02 3.05
N ALA A 238 -19.04 25.73 3.26
CA ALA A 238 -19.53 25.07 4.47
C ALA A 238 -18.88 23.69 4.68
N LYS A 239 -18.68 22.92 3.61
CA LYS A 239 -17.95 21.65 3.62
C LYS A 239 -16.49 21.86 4.03
N THR A 240 -15.83 22.89 3.52
CA THR A 240 -14.44 23.21 3.85
C THR A 240 -14.30 23.63 5.32
N ALA A 241 -15.24 24.41 5.84
CA ALA A 241 -15.31 24.80 7.25
C ALA A 241 -15.55 23.59 8.17
N LEU A 242 -16.45 22.67 7.79
CA LEU A 242 -16.66 21.41 8.50
C LEU A 242 -15.41 20.53 8.54
N VAL A 243 -14.69 20.39 7.42
CA VAL A 243 -13.42 19.64 7.37
C VAL A 243 -12.39 20.25 8.33
N HIS A 244 -12.31 21.58 8.38
CA HIS A 244 -11.40 22.28 9.30
C HIS A 244 -11.79 22.06 10.77
N ALA A 245 -13.07 22.21 11.10
CA ALA A 245 -13.58 21.97 12.44
C ALA A 245 -13.32 20.53 12.90
N LEU A 246 -13.68 19.53 12.08
CA LEU A 246 -13.41 18.11 12.33
C LEU A 246 -11.92 17.75 12.39
N ALA A 247 -11.02 18.61 11.89
CA ALA A 247 -9.56 18.43 12.02
C ALA A 247 -9.00 18.99 13.33
N SER A 248 -9.74 19.86 14.03
CA SER A 248 -9.21 20.65 15.15
C SER A 248 -9.17 19.91 16.49
N GLY A 249 -9.89 18.79 16.63
CA GLY A 249 -9.93 18.02 17.87
C GLY A 249 -8.63 17.27 18.20
N LYS A 250 -8.48 16.91 19.47
CA LYS A 250 -7.24 16.40 20.08
C LYS A 250 -6.90 14.95 19.77
N GLY A 251 -7.89 14.07 19.53
CA GLY A 251 -7.63 12.68 19.16
C GLY A 251 -7.06 12.51 17.75
N ARG A 252 -6.57 11.31 17.42
CA ARG A 252 -5.98 11.02 16.10
C ARG A 252 -7.06 10.85 15.03
N ARG A 253 -6.89 11.50 13.88
CA ARG A 253 -7.90 11.58 12.82
C ARG A 253 -7.30 11.23 11.46
N ILE A 254 -8.01 10.42 10.67
CA ILE A 254 -7.66 10.16 9.26
C ILE A 254 -8.68 10.82 8.34
N MET A 255 -8.23 11.69 7.45
CA MET A 255 -9.05 12.40 6.47
C MET A 255 -8.83 11.85 5.06
N PHE A 256 -9.83 11.14 4.54
CA PHE A 256 -9.78 10.52 3.21
C PHE A 256 -10.25 11.46 2.10
N MET A 257 -9.33 11.74 1.17
CA MET A 257 -9.54 12.55 -0.03
C MET A 257 -9.55 11.68 -1.29
N ARG A 258 -10.27 12.10 -2.33
CA ARG A 258 -10.29 11.36 -3.61
C ARG A 258 -8.95 11.40 -4.35
N THR A 259 -8.24 12.52 -4.33
CA THR A 259 -6.99 12.69 -5.11
C THR A 259 -5.78 13.11 -4.28
N LYS A 260 -4.61 12.68 -4.75
CA LYS A 260 -3.29 13.03 -4.15
C LYS A 260 -3.06 14.55 -4.06
N HIS A 261 -3.52 15.30 -5.06
CA HIS A 261 -3.35 16.75 -5.09
C HIS A 261 -4.23 17.45 -4.04
N GLN A 262 -5.47 16.99 -3.85
CA GLN A 262 -6.34 17.49 -2.79
C GLN A 262 -5.81 17.11 -1.40
N ALA A 263 -5.30 15.89 -1.20
CA ALA A 263 -4.70 15.47 0.07
C ALA A 263 -3.53 16.37 0.49
N LYS A 264 -2.58 16.60 -0.44
CA LYS A 264 -1.45 17.51 -0.21
C LYS A 264 -1.88 18.96 0.01
N LYS A 265 -2.94 19.42 -0.67
CA LYS A 265 -3.48 20.78 -0.49
C LYS A 265 -4.09 20.94 0.90
N LEU A 266 -4.94 20.00 1.33
CA LEU A 266 -5.63 20.06 2.61
C LEU A 266 -4.66 19.98 3.79
N ALA A 267 -3.69 19.04 3.78
CA ALA A 267 -2.67 18.95 4.84
C ALA A 267 -1.90 20.28 5.03
N LYS A 268 -1.55 20.96 3.93
CA LYS A 268 -0.95 22.30 3.96
C LYS A 268 -1.88 23.38 4.49
N GLN A 269 -3.17 23.36 4.13
CA GLN A 269 -4.15 24.33 4.61
C GLN A 269 -4.40 24.18 6.12
N LEU A 270 -4.55 22.95 6.61
CA LEU A 270 -4.65 22.63 8.03
C LEU A 270 -3.40 23.10 8.78
N THR A 271 -2.21 22.72 8.30
CA THR A 271 -0.93 23.15 8.91
C THR A 271 -0.80 24.67 8.93
N ALA A 272 -1.15 25.38 7.85
CA ALA A 272 -1.10 26.84 7.79
C ALA A 272 -2.09 27.51 8.77
N SER A 273 -3.22 26.87 9.08
CA SER A 273 -4.16 27.30 10.12
C SER A 273 -3.76 26.86 11.54
N GLY A 274 -2.60 26.22 11.69
CA GLY A 274 -2.04 25.77 12.96
C GLY A 274 -2.61 24.46 13.51
N ILE A 275 -3.22 23.64 12.66
CA ILE A 275 -3.56 22.24 12.96
C ILE A 275 -2.46 21.37 12.32
N PRO A 276 -1.56 20.73 13.09
CA PRO A 276 -0.55 19.83 12.54
C PRO A 276 -1.21 18.72 11.72
N ALA A 277 -0.88 18.63 10.43
CA ALA A 277 -1.48 17.65 9.52
C ALA A 277 -0.51 17.21 8.43
N VAL A 278 -0.31 15.89 8.25
CA VAL A 278 0.57 15.31 7.22
C VAL A 278 -0.21 14.66 6.09
N ASP A 279 0.34 14.65 4.87
CA ASP A 279 -0.25 13.97 3.73
C ASP A 279 0.27 12.53 3.57
N LEU A 280 -0.56 11.63 3.04
CA LEU A 280 -0.16 10.28 2.65
C LEU A 280 -0.78 9.88 1.30
N HIS A 281 0.03 9.94 0.25
CA HIS A 281 -0.41 9.71 -1.12
C HIS A 281 0.67 9.04 -1.99
N GLY A 282 0.27 8.45 -3.13
CA GLY A 282 1.18 7.69 -4.01
C GLY A 282 2.35 8.48 -4.62
N ASN A 283 2.30 9.83 -4.64
CA ASN A 283 3.39 10.69 -5.12
C ASN A 283 4.49 11.00 -4.08
N LEU A 284 4.40 10.50 -2.85
CA LEU A 284 5.46 10.70 -1.84
C LEU A 284 6.62 9.71 -2.07
N SER A 285 7.86 10.19 -1.91
CA SER A 285 9.03 9.31 -1.74
C SER A 285 8.88 8.46 -0.47
N GLN A 286 9.49 7.26 -0.40
CA GLN A 286 9.34 6.40 0.77
C GLN A 286 9.75 7.09 2.06
N ASN A 287 10.93 7.71 2.09
CA ASN A 287 11.43 8.48 3.24
C ASN A 287 10.50 9.64 3.69
N ALA A 288 9.59 10.10 2.84
CA ALA A 288 8.57 11.08 3.21
C ALA A 288 7.29 10.40 3.76
N ARG A 289 6.90 9.24 3.19
CA ARG A 289 5.83 8.38 3.75
C ARG A 289 6.19 7.93 5.16
N ASP A 290 7.40 7.38 5.34
CA ASP A 290 7.89 6.85 6.62
C ASP A 290 7.93 7.95 7.68
N ARG A 291 8.43 9.15 7.33
CA ARG A 291 8.47 10.31 8.23
C ARG A 291 7.08 10.81 8.61
N ASN A 292 6.18 10.96 7.63
CA ASN A 292 4.80 11.41 7.87
C ASN A 292 4.04 10.40 8.74
N LEU A 293 4.22 9.09 8.49
CA LEU A 293 3.66 8.03 9.32
C LEU A 293 4.27 8.02 10.73
N ALA A 294 5.58 8.21 10.89
CA ALA A 294 6.22 8.29 12.20
C ALA A 294 5.70 9.48 13.02
N ALA A 295 5.57 10.67 12.41
CA ALA A 295 5.01 11.86 13.06
C ALA A 295 3.56 11.64 13.52
N PHE A 296 2.73 10.99 12.68
CA PHE A 296 1.34 10.69 13.01
C PHE A 296 1.21 9.59 14.10
N SER A 297 1.90 8.47 13.93
CA SER A 297 1.91 7.37 14.92
C SER A 297 2.50 7.78 16.26
N GLY A 298 3.49 8.68 16.26
CA GLY A 298 4.13 9.22 17.46
C GLY A 298 3.30 10.29 18.18
N GLY A 299 2.20 10.78 17.60
CA GLY A 299 1.41 11.88 18.16
C GLY A 299 2.04 13.27 18.03
N GLU A 300 3.09 13.42 17.23
CA GLU A 300 3.61 14.74 16.82
C GLU A 300 2.60 15.46 15.89
N VAL A 301 1.77 14.67 15.20
CA VAL A 301 0.71 15.13 14.31
C VAL A 301 -0.57 14.34 14.57
N ASN A 302 -1.69 15.02 14.79
CA ASN A 302 -2.98 14.37 15.07
C ASN A 302 -3.82 14.11 13.80
N VAL A 303 -3.48 14.70 12.65
CA VAL A 303 -4.28 14.57 11.42
C VAL A 303 -3.45 13.98 10.26
N LEU A 304 -3.92 12.84 9.72
CA LEU A 304 -3.37 12.21 8.51
C LEU A 304 -4.34 12.39 7.34
N VAL A 305 -3.96 13.18 6.34
CA VAL A 305 -4.76 13.38 5.12
C VAL A 305 -4.30 12.42 4.03
N ALA A 306 -5.14 11.44 3.67
CA ALA A 306 -4.72 10.31 2.85
C ALA A 306 -5.62 10.02 1.64
N THR A 307 -5.06 9.29 0.67
CA THR A 307 -5.81 8.66 -0.43
C THR A 307 -5.94 7.15 -0.19
N ASP A 308 -7.00 6.51 -0.70
CA ASP A 308 -7.28 5.07 -0.55
C ASP A 308 -6.05 4.16 -0.72
N VAL A 309 -5.36 4.29 -1.86
CA VAL A 309 -4.20 3.47 -2.23
C VAL A 309 -3.00 3.66 -1.29
N ALA A 310 -2.93 4.79 -0.57
CA ALA A 310 -1.80 5.14 0.26
C ALA A 310 -2.05 4.92 1.76
N ALA A 311 -3.29 5.04 2.25
CA ALA A 311 -3.67 4.64 3.62
C ALA A 311 -3.88 3.12 3.78
N ARG A 312 -4.03 2.43 2.65
CA ARG A 312 -4.05 0.97 2.57
C ARG A 312 -2.78 0.38 3.22
N GLY A 313 -2.97 -0.46 4.23
CA GLY A 313 -1.88 -1.01 5.04
C GLY A 313 -1.32 -0.07 6.12
N VAL A 314 -1.91 1.10 6.36
CA VAL A 314 -1.60 1.89 7.57
C VAL A 314 -2.22 1.19 8.78
N HIS A 315 -1.36 0.68 9.66
CA HIS A 315 -1.71 0.29 11.02
C HIS A 315 -1.23 1.39 11.98
N VAL A 316 -2.19 2.14 12.50
CA VAL A 316 -1.99 3.12 13.58
C VAL A 316 -3.13 2.90 14.56
N ASP A 317 -2.79 2.81 15.83
CA ASP A 317 -3.74 2.49 16.89
C ASP A 317 -4.37 3.78 17.46
N ALA A 318 -5.52 3.64 18.10
CA ALA A 318 -6.29 4.76 18.67
C ALA A 318 -6.59 5.90 17.68
N ILE A 319 -7.07 5.55 16.48
CA ILE A 319 -7.70 6.52 15.57
C ILE A 319 -9.13 6.75 16.06
N GLU A 320 -9.37 7.92 16.64
CA GLU A 320 -10.67 8.35 17.18
C GLU A 320 -11.69 8.57 16.06
N LEU A 321 -11.29 9.31 15.02
CA LEU A 321 -12.20 9.76 13.96
C LEU A 321 -11.67 9.47 12.55
N VAL A 322 -12.46 8.78 11.73
CA VAL A 322 -12.25 8.65 10.29
C VAL A 322 -13.21 9.58 9.56
N VAL A 323 -12.67 10.52 8.77
CA VAL A 323 -13.46 11.44 7.96
C VAL A 323 -13.31 11.12 6.47
N HIS A 324 -14.36 10.62 5.83
CA HIS A 324 -14.47 10.61 4.38
C HIS A 324 -14.81 12.03 3.92
N VAL A 325 -13.79 12.86 3.69
CA VAL A 325 -13.96 14.22 3.17
C VAL A 325 -14.59 14.18 1.78
N ASP A 326 -14.21 13.21 0.95
CA ASP A 326 -14.97 12.84 -0.24
C ASP A 326 -15.59 11.45 -0.05
N PRO A 327 -16.88 11.22 -0.38
CA PRO A 327 -17.44 9.89 -0.41
C PRO A 327 -16.60 9.00 -1.36
N PRO A 328 -16.27 7.77 -0.93
CA PRO A 328 -15.54 6.82 -1.77
C PRO A 328 -16.33 6.51 -3.05
N ALA A 329 -15.66 6.01 -4.09
CA ALA A 329 -16.35 5.60 -5.31
C ALA A 329 -17.08 4.24 -5.14
N GLU A 330 -16.66 3.42 -4.18
CA GLU A 330 -17.13 2.05 -4.01
C GLU A 330 -17.34 1.68 -2.54
N HIS A 331 -18.34 0.82 -2.29
CA HIS A 331 -18.69 0.34 -0.96
C HIS A 331 -17.56 -0.46 -0.27
N LYS A 332 -16.75 -1.23 -1.01
CA LYS A 332 -15.56 -1.90 -0.45
C LYS A 332 -14.54 -0.89 0.08
N ALA A 333 -14.29 0.20 -0.67
CA ALA A 333 -13.43 1.28 -0.21
C ALA A 333 -13.99 1.97 1.05
N TYR A 334 -15.31 2.17 1.16
CA TYR A 334 -15.94 2.67 2.39
C TYR A 334 -15.57 1.82 3.61
N LEU A 335 -15.76 0.50 3.52
CA LEU A 335 -15.45 -0.42 4.62
C LEU A 335 -13.94 -0.43 4.95
N HIS A 336 -13.06 -0.39 3.94
CA HIS A 336 -11.60 -0.36 4.12
C HIS A 336 -11.06 0.94 4.75
N ARG A 337 -11.75 2.07 4.52
CA ARG A 337 -11.48 3.37 5.17
C ARG A 337 -12.03 3.40 6.60
N SER A 338 -13.28 2.98 6.79
CA SER A 338 -13.95 2.93 8.09
C SER A 338 -13.18 2.08 9.09
N GLY A 339 -12.76 0.87 8.69
CA GLY A 339 -11.94 -0.04 9.50
C GLY A 339 -10.49 0.43 9.76
N ARG A 340 -10.21 1.74 9.67
CA ARG A 340 -9.02 2.36 10.28
C ARG A 340 -9.27 2.75 11.74
N THR A 341 -10.51 3.08 12.13
CA THR A 341 -10.92 3.21 13.54
C THR A 341 -11.44 1.87 14.10
N ALA A 342 -11.91 1.86 15.35
CA ALA A 342 -12.45 0.73 16.10
C ALA A 342 -11.57 -0.53 16.10
N ARG A 343 -10.28 -0.33 16.39
CA ARG A 343 -9.28 -1.41 16.51
C ARG A 343 -8.98 -1.70 17.97
N ALA A 344 -8.66 -2.96 18.27
CA ALA A 344 -8.29 -3.42 19.61
C ALA A 344 -9.31 -3.08 20.72
N GLY A 345 -10.61 -3.11 20.41
CA GLY A 345 -11.69 -2.96 21.41
C GLY A 345 -12.06 -1.52 21.80
N SER A 346 -11.44 -0.50 21.20
CA SER A 346 -11.89 0.89 21.34
C SER A 346 -13.07 1.20 20.42
N GLU A 347 -14.02 2.03 20.85
CA GLU A 347 -15.07 2.59 19.98
C GLU A 347 -14.45 3.54 18.92
N GLY A 348 -15.24 3.94 17.91
CA GLY A 348 -14.72 4.72 16.80
C GLY A 348 -15.76 5.36 15.89
N ASP A 349 -15.53 6.62 15.52
CA ASP A 349 -16.45 7.39 14.69
C ASP A 349 -16.02 7.47 13.22
N VAL A 350 -17.01 7.36 12.32
CA VAL A 350 -16.83 7.47 10.87
C VAL A 350 -17.75 8.54 10.30
N VAL A 351 -17.22 9.71 10.00
CA VAL A 351 -17.96 10.81 9.34
C VAL A 351 -17.80 10.72 7.83
N THR A 352 -18.92 10.75 7.09
CA THR A 352 -18.92 10.91 5.64
C THR A 352 -19.52 12.25 5.25
N LEU A 353 -18.70 13.13 4.65
CA LEU A 353 -19.12 14.45 4.20
C LEU A 353 -19.58 14.40 2.74
N MET A 354 -20.73 14.99 2.43
CA MET A 354 -21.24 15.10 1.07
C MET A 354 -21.83 16.48 0.78
N LEU A 355 -21.86 16.85 -0.50
CA LEU A 355 -22.67 17.98 -0.99
C LEU A 355 -24.05 17.47 -1.45
N PRO A 356 -25.08 18.33 -1.60
CA PRO A 356 -26.43 17.89 -1.98
C PRO A 356 -26.46 17.18 -3.35
N SER A 357 -25.56 17.57 -4.26
CA SER A 357 -25.37 16.93 -5.57
C SER A 357 -24.83 15.49 -5.50
N GLN A 358 -24.27 15.08 -4.35
CA GLN A 358 -23.67 13.76 -4.13
C GLN A 358 -24.57 12.81 -3.32
N ARG A 359 -25.75 13.28 -2.87
CA ARG A 359 -26.65 12.52 -1.97
C ARG A 359 -27.01 11.14 -2.51
N LYS A 360 -27.55 11.06 -3.73
CA LYS A 360 -28.04 9.80 -4.34
C LYS A 360 -26.94 8.74 -4.47
N ASP A 361 -25.75 9.15 -4.90
CA ASP A 361 -24.60 8.25 -5.05
C ASP A 361 -24.12 7.75 -3.68
N THR A 362 -24.12 8.63 -2.67
CA THR A 362 -23.72 8.31 -1.29
C THR A 362 -24.71 7.35 -0.63
N GLU A 363 -26.02 7.56 -0.79
CA GLU A 363 -27.08 6.65 -0.31
C GLU A 363 -26.96 5.25 -0.96
N MET A 364 -26.73 5.18 -2.28
CA MET A 364 -26.53 3.91 -2.98
C MET A 364 -25.28 3.17 -2.47
N LEU A 365 -24.21 3.92 -2.19
CA LEU A 365 -22.96 3.39 -1.66
C LEU A 365 -23.14 2.83 -0.23
N LEU A 366 -23.80 3.57 0.66
CA LEU A 366 -24.09 3.14 2.03
C LEU A 366 -24.96 1.88 2.05
N ARG A 367 -26.01 1.84 1.22
CA ARG A 367 -26.86 0.64 1.05
C ARG A 367 -26.04 -0.58 0.60
N ARG A 368 -25.10 -0.41 -0.34
CA ARG A 368 -24.20 -1.49 -0.78
C ARG A 368 -23.17 -1.89 0.29
N ALA A 369 -22.78 -0.96 1.16
CA ALA A 369 -21.94 -1.22 2.33
C ALA A 369 -22.72 -1.83 3.52
N LYS A 370 -24.05 -1.98 3.41
CA LYS A 370 -24.97 -2.38 4.50
C LYS A 370 -24.96 -1.43 5.71
N ILE A 371 -24.66 -0.15 5.48
CA ILE A 371 -24.62 0.89 6.51
C ILE A 371 -25.96 1.64 6.52
N ASN A 372 -26.71 1.49 7.61
CA ASN A 372 -28.03 2.11 7.79
C ASN A 372 -27.87 3.43 8.57
N VAL A 373 -27.67 4.54 7.85
CA VAL A 373 -27.53 5.89 8.43
C VAL A 373 -28.35 6.89 7.62
N THR A 374 -29.13 7.71 8.30
CA THR A 374 -29.87 8.82 7.68
C THR A 374 -28.95 10.04 7.54
N PRO A 375 -28.78 10.61 6.33
CA PRO A 375 -27.99 11.83 6.16
C PRO A 375 -28.61 13.03 6.90
N GLN A 376 -27.79 13.75 7.65
CA GLN A 376 -28.18 14.96 8.38
C GLN A 376 -27.53 16.19 7.75
N ARG A 377 -28.21 17.34 7.75
CA ARG A 377 -27.58 18.62 7.37
C ARG A 377 -26.69 19.10 8.51
N ALA A 378 -25.46 19.48 8.19
CA ALA A 378 -24.48 19.91 9.18
C ALA A 378 -23.80 21.23 8.81
N ASN A 379 -23.39 21.97 9.83
CA ASN A 379 -22.45 23.09 9.74
C ASN A 379 -21.55 23.08 10.99
N VAL A 380 -20.60 24.02 11.08
CA VAL A 380 -19.62 24.08 12.19
C VAL A 380 -20.28 24.26 13.57
N ASN A 381 -21.48 24.83 13.62
CA ASN A 381 -22.21 25.08 14.87
C ASN A 381 -23.17 23.93 15.25
N SER A 382 -23.25 22.86 14.46
CA SER A 382 -24.11 21.70 14.75
C SER A 382 -23.64 20.98 16.04
N PRO A 383 -24.51 20.75 17.05
CA PRO A 383 -24.08 20.16 18.33
C PRO A 383 -23.37 18.81 18.19
N PHE A 384 -23.88 17.92 17.34
CA PHE A 384 -23.28 16.62 17.03
C PHE A 384 -21.92 16.71 16.31
N VAL A 385 -21.60 17.83 15.65
CA VAL A 385 -20.26 18.07 15.09
C VAL A 385 -19.30 18.44 16.22
N ASN A 386 -19.73 19.25 17.18
CA ASN A 386 -18.91 19.63 18.34
C ASN A 386 -18.60 18.44 19.25
N GLU A 387 -19.53 17.50 19.39
CA GLU A 387 -19.31 16.22 20.09
C GLU A 387 -18.16 15.42 19.47
N LEU A 388 -18.13 15.29 18.13
CA LEU A 388 -17.03 14.64 17.39
C LEU A 388 -15.74 15.48 17.29
N ILE A 389 -15.79 16.76 17.65
CA ILE A 389 -14.58 17.57 17.83
C ILE A 389 -13.98 17.28 19.20
N GLY A 390 -14.81 17.22 20.24
CA GLY A 390 -14.37 17.01 21.62
C GLY A 390 -13.48 18.15 22.11
N GLU A 391 -12.40 17.83 22.81
CA GLU A 391 -11.39 18.82 23.20
C GLU A 391 -10.62 19.31 21.96
N VAL A 392 -10.64 20.62 21.71
CA VAL A 392 -9.89 21.25 20.61
C VAL A 392 -8.39 21.27 20.94
N ALA A 393 -7.56 20.80 20.01
CA ALA A 393 -6.12 20.81 20.14
C ALA A 393 -5.55 22.25 20.12
N PRO A 394 -4.50 22.54 20.92
CA PRO A 394 -3.87 23.86 20.91
C PRO A 394 -3.24 24.17 19.56
N THR A 395 -3.46 25.39 19.05
CA THR A 395 -2.94 25.83 17.75
C THR A 395 -1.41 25.90 17.75
N VAL A 396 -0.77 25.16 16.84
CA VAL A 396 0.68 25.12 16.68
C VAL A 396 1.13 26.12 15.62
N ARG A 397 2.12 26.97 15.92
CA ARG A 397 2.67 27.90 14.93
C ARG A 397 3.39 27.14 13.82
N PRO A 398 3.13 27.39 12.52
CA PRO A 398 3.83 26.69 11.44
C PRO A 398 5.33 27.01 11.44
N VAL A 399 6.17 25.98 11.56
CA VAL A 399 7.64 26.12 11.48
C VAL A 399 8.13 25.59 10.13
N PRO A 400 8.95 26.34 9.36
CA PRO A 400 9.50 25.87 8.10
C PRO A 400 10.24 24.53 8.25
N GLY A 401 9.79 23.51 7.52
CA GLY A 401 10.35 22.16 7.57
C GLY A 401 9.80 21.26 8.70
N GLY A 402 8.92 21.79 9.57
CA GLY A 402 8.22 20.98 10.57
C GLY A 402 7.18 20.03 9.96
N PRO A 403 6.58 19.13 10.78
CA PRO A 403 5.55 18.21 10.33
C PRO A 403 4.40 18.93 9.61
N GLY A 404 3.91 18.36 8.51
CA GLY A 404 2.83 18.94 7.73
C GLY A 404 3.17 20.13 6.82
N SER A 405 4.31 20.82 7.04
CA SER A 405 4.80 21.87 6.13
C SER A 405 5.16 21.33 4.74
N GLY A 406 5.23 20.01 4.62
CA GLY A 406 5.76 19.27 3.48
C GLY A 406 7.27 19.37 3.40
N ASN A 407 7.87 18.62 2.47
CA ASN A 407 9.21 18.98 1.98
C ASN A 407 9.08 20.33 1.26
N VAL A 408 9.26 21.42 2.00
CA VAL A 408 9.87 22.62 1.41
C VAL A 408 11.24 22.15 0.97
N GLU A 409 11.45 22.07 -0.34
CA GLU A 409 12.83 22.02 -0.85
C GLU A 409 13.48 23.28 -0.30
N VAL A 410 14.38 23.10 0.67
CA VAL A 410 15.30 24.14 1.06
C VAL A 410 16.11 24.41 -0.20
N SER A 411 15.68 25.43 -0.95
CA SER A 411 16.45 26.06 -2.00
C SER A 411 17.86 26.15 -1.47
N GLN A 412 18.80 25.47 -2.15
CA GLN A 412 20.18 25.43 -1.69
C GLN A 412 20.77 26.83 -1.86
N GLY A 413 20.51 27.68 -0.86
CA GLY A 413 21.30 28.86 -0.57
C GLY A 413 22.75 28.41 -0.61
N ARG A 414 23.52 29.11 -1.44
CA ARG A 414 24.79 28.70 -2.06
C ARG A 414 25.85 28.35 -1.02
N GLY A 415 25.72 27.17 -0.42
CA GLY A 415 26.47 26.74 0.75
C GLY A 415 27.92 26.45 0.41
N THR A 416 28.82 27.33 0.85
CA THR A 416 30.26 27.14 0.77
C THR A 416 30.70 26.02 1.72
N SER A 417 30.60 24.77 1.28
CA SER A 417 31.03 23.62 2.07
C SER A 417 32.56 23.61 2.23
N GLN A 418 33.05 23.76 3.46
CA GLN A 418 34.47 23.74 3.79
C GLN A 418 35.02 22.35 4.13
N GLY A 419 34.24 21.28 3.92
CA GLY A 419 34.61 19.91 4.25
C GLY A 419 35.79 19.37 3.41
N ALA A 420 36.55 18.43 3.99
CA ALA A 420 37.79 17.91 3.39
C ALA A 420 37.64 17.35 1.96
N ASN A 421 36.47 16.82 1.58
CA ASN A 421 36.19 16.35 0.22
C ASN A 421 36.12 17.50 -0.82
N ALA A 422 35.80 18.73 -0.40
CA ALA A 422 35.81 19.92 -1.27
C ALA A 422 37.21 20.54 -1.45
N ARG A 423 38.23 20.05 -0.71
CA ARG A 423 39.65 20.34 -0.96
C ARG A 423 40.18 19.36 -2.02
N ARG A 424 40.03 18.04 -1.81
CA ARG A 424 40.46 17.01 -2.79
C ARG A 424 39.93 17.22 -4.22
N LYS A 425 38.73 17.79 -4.39
CA LYS A 425 38.16 18.11 -5.72
C LYS A 425 38.78 19.35 -6.39
N ARG A 426 39.44 20.23 -5.62
CA ARG A 426 40.28 21.34 -6.14
C ARG A 426 41.71 20.86 -6.42
N ASP A 427 42.23 19.99 -5.57
CA ASP A 427 43.59 19.42 -5.70
C ASP A 427 43.72 18.47 -6.92
N ALA A 428 42.60 18.01 -7.49
CA ALA A 428 42.54 17.11 -8.65
C ALA A 428 42.28 17.82 -10.00
N ALA A 429 42.32 19.16 -10.06
CA ALA A 429 42.16 19.92 -11.30
C ALA A 429 43.53 20.25 -11.93
N PRO A 430 43.81 19.86 -13.19
CA PRO A 430 45.12 20.12 -13.81
C PRO A 430 45.30 21.62 -14.09
N ALA A 431 46.42 22.17 -13.61
CA ALA A 431 46.75 23.58 -13.78
C ALA A 431 47.12 23.90 -15.24
N ARG A 432 46.42 24.87 -15.83
CA ARG A 432 46.98 25.73 -16.88
C ARG A 432 47.03 27.16 -16.35
N GLY A 433 48.23 27.60 -15.94
CA GLY A 433 48.52 29.02 -15.80
C GLY A 433 48.50 29.70 -17.18
N GLY A 434 48.48 31.02 -17.29
CA GLY A 434 48.51 32.03 -16.23
C GLY A 434 49.21 33.28 -16.75
N ALA A 435 48.66 34.47 -16.47
CA ALA A 435 49.33 35.76 -16.67
C ALA A 435 48.62 36.82 -15.83
N ALA A 436 49.37 37.80 -15.35
CA ALA A 436 48.93 38.79 -14.37
C ALA A 436 48.59 40.16 -15.01
N ARG A 437 48.25 41.12 -14.13
CA ARG A 437 47.90 42.53 -14.38
C ARG A 437 46.46 42.70 -14.90
N GLY A 438 45.61 43.55 -14.34
CA GLY A 438 45.82 44.61 -13.34
C GLY A 438 45.74 45.98 -14.01
N GLY A 439 44.91 46.88 -13.46
CA GLY A 439 44.70 48.22 -14.01
C GLY A 439 43.23 48.53 -14.31
N SER A 440 42.63 49.26 -13.38
CA SER A 440 41.74 50.42 -13.59
C SER A 440 41.16 50.70 -14.99
N GLY A 441 39.88 51.10 -15.02
CA GLY A 441 39.54 52.31 -15.77
C GLY A 441 38.30 52.30 -16.66
N ASN A 442 37.18 52.73 -16.07
CA ASN A 442 36.27 53.75 -16.62
C ASN A 442 35.41 53.47 -17.88
N GLY A 443 34.19 54.05 -17.88
CA GLY A 443 33.40 54.38 -19.08
C GLY A 443 32.74 53.19 -19.80
N GLY A 444 31.41 53.06 -19.91
CA GLY A 444 30.32 54.02 -19.71
C GLY A 444 29.77 54.52 -21.06
N GLY A 445 28.44 54.46 -21.22
CA GLY A 445 27.74 54.86 -22.46
C GLY A 445 27.34 53.63 -23.30
N ARG A 446 26.06 53.27 -23.45
CA ARG A 446 24.89 53.96 -24.04
C ARG A 446 24.83 53.81 -25.57
N GLY A 447 23.60 53.60 -26.06
CA GLY A 447 23.24 53.52 -27.48
C GLY A 447 22.78 52.11 -27.84
N ARG A 448 21.46 51.83 -27.82
CA ARG A 448 20.51 52.06 -28.93
C ARG A 448 20.94 51.29 -30.19
N ALA A 449 20.22 50.24 -30.58
CA ALA A 449 18.94 50.31 -31.32
C ALA A 449 19.15 50.86 -32.74
N ALA A 450 18.61 50.27 -33.82
CA ALA A 450 17.54 49.27 -33.90
C ALA A 450 17.72 48.34 -35.12
N SER A 451 16.70 47.54 -35.44
CA SER A 451 16.18 47.22 -36.80
C SER A 451 17.16 47.31 -38.00
N SER A 452 17.24 46.33 -38.92
CA SER A 452 16.15 45.52 -39.47
C SER A 452 16.65 44.36 -40.36
N SER A 453 15.72 43.51 -40.82
CA SER A 453 15.62 42.82 -42.13
C SER A 453 16.74 43.00 -43.19
N SER A 454 17.07 42.05 -44.08
CA SER A 454 16.63 40.66 -44.34
C SER A 454 17.38 40.08 -45.56
N GLN A 455 17.22 38.76 -45.84
CA GLN A 455 17.47 38.08 -47.14
C GLN A 455 18.93 37.79 -47.58
N GLY A 456 19.08 36.75 -48.44
CA GLY A 456 20.32 36.36 -49.15
C GLY A 456 21.13 35.26 -48.42
N SER A 457 20.98 33.94 -48.64
CA SER A 457 20.98 33.09 -49.86
C SER A 457 22.37 32.76 -50.42
N SER A 458 22.61 31.46 -50.69
CA SER A 458 23.78 30.82 -51.38
C SER A 458 25.17 31.02 -50.74
N ALA A 459 25.88 29.99 -50.24
CA ALA A 459 26.49 28.83 -50.92
C ALA A 459 27.70 29.22 -51.82
N SER A 460 28.88 28.57 -51.82
CA SER A 460 29.13 27.11 -51.76
C SER A 460 30.62 26.72 -51.52
N ARG A 461 30.86 25.39 -51.33
CA ARG A 461 32.02 24.54 -51.80
C ARG A 461 33.34 24.46 -50.97
N PRO A 462 34.22 23.44 -51.20
CA PRO A 462 33.98 22.00 -51.47
C PRO A 462 35.01 21.00 -50.84
N ALA A 463 34.68 19.68 -50.80
CA ALA A 463 35.54 18.49 -51.03
C ALA A 463 34.71 17.20 -50.71
N ARG A 464 34.45 16.20 -51.58
CA ARG A 464 35.30 15.18 -52.25
C ARG A 464 36.21 14.37 -51.28
N GLY A 465 36.13 13.03 -51.19
CA GLY A 465 35.20 12.04 -51.78
C GLY A 465 35.66 10.57 -51.59
N GLN A 466 34.87 9.60 -52.11
CA GLN A 466 35.12 8.13 -52.24
C GLN A 466 35.22 7.29 -50.94
N ALA A 467 34.83 5.99 -50.88
CA ALA A 467 34.12 5.06 -51.79
C ALA A 467 33.15 4.17 -50.94
N GLY A 468 32.00 3.66 -51.43
CA GLY A 468 31.82 2.39 -52.19
C GLY A 468 31.49 1.22 -51.23
N GLU A 469 30.56 0.26 -51.41
CA GLU A 469 29.47 -0.05 -52.38
C GLU A 469 28.40 -0.92 -51.63
N GLY A 470 27.23 -1.36 -52.12
CA GLY A 470 26.49 -1.21 -53.39
C GLY A 470 25.05 -0.67 -53.15
N ALA A 471 23.97 -0.88 -53.94
CA ALA A 471 23.50 -1.85 -54.95
C ALA A 471 22.66 -3.03 -54.38
N ALA A 472 21.39 -3.27 -54.76
CA ALA A 472 20.54 -2.62 -55.78
C ALA A 472 19.01 -2.75 -55.52
N GLN A 473 18.26 -1.81 -56.10
CA GLN A 473 16.95 -1.89 -56.80
C GLN A 473 15.80 -2.81 -56.28
N GLY A 474 14.52 -2.40 -56.32
CA GLY A 474 13.99 -1.13 -56.83
C GLY A 474 12.47 -0.94 -56.76
N GLN A 475 12.08 0.31 -57.05
CA GLN A 475 10.75 0.83 -57.39
C GLN A 475 9.94 -0.07 -58.37
N ARG A 476 8.60 -0.07 -58.44
CA ARG A 476 7.67 1.09 -58.58
C ARG A 476 6.19 0.72 -58.30
N ARG A 477 5.38 1.78 -58.12
CA ARG A 477 3.93 2.03 -58.39
C ARG A 477 3.19 0.98 -59.26
N GLY A 478 1.86 0.76 -59.14
CA GLY A 478 0.82 1.40 -58.30
C GLY A 478 -0.61 1.09 -58.81
N GLU A 479 -1.67 1.59 -58.13
CA GLU A 479 -3.12 1.56 -58.49
C GLU A 479 -3.80 0.17 -58.66
N SER A 480 -4.96 -0.15 -58.07
CA SER A 480 -6.25 0.57 -58.15
C SER A 480 -7.25 0.20 -57.01
N ARG A 481 -8.28 1.04 -56.79
CA ARG A 481 -9.50 0.78 -55.97
C ARG A 481 -10.51 -0.09 -56.80
N PRO A 482 -11.69 -0.61 -56.31
CA PRO A 482 -12.50 -0.12 -55.16
C PRO A 482 -13.41 -1.10 -54.35
N ARG A 483 -14.06 -0.53 -53.31
CA ARG A 483 -15.43 -0.75 -52.76
C ARG A 483 -15.93 -2.13 -52.24
N ARG A 484 -16.36 -2.08 -50.96
CA ARG A 484 -17.63 -2.58 -50.34
C ARG A 484 -18.30 -3.85 -50.90
N ALA A 485 -18.58 -4.80 -49.99
CA ALA A 485 -19.95 -5.23 -49.68
C ALA A 485 -20.04 -5.90 -48.29
N GLY A 486 -21.19 -5.80 -47.65
CA GLY A 486 -21.59 -6.63 -46.52
C GLY A 486 -23.11 -6.64 -46.42
N THR A 487 -23.70 -7.83 -46.38
CA THR A 487 -25.14 -8.18 -46.16
C THR A 487 -25.19 -9.72 -46.19
N SER A 488 -25.56 -10.45 -45.12
CA SER A 488 -26.92 -10.66 -44.58
C SER A 488 -27.91 -11.28 -45.58
N SER A 489 -28.30 -12.55 -45.34
CA SER A 489 -29.45 -13.26 -45.95
C SER A 489 -29.60 -14.68 -45.35
N PRO A 490 -30.74 -15.40 -45.52
CA PRO A 490 -31.57 -15.76 -44.35
C PRO A 490 -31.97 -17.26 -44.31
N ALA A 491 -32.92 -17.63 -43.42
CA ALA A 491 -34.04 -18.57 -43.64
C ALA A 491 -34.45 -19.41 -42.41
N ALA A 492 -35.73 -19.31 -42.05
CA ALA A 492 -36.59 -20.41 -41.58
C ALA A 492 -37.62 -20.66 -42.73
N PRO A 493 -38.46 -21.73 -42.80
CA PRO A 493 -39.15 -22.40 -41.67
C PRO A 493 -39.48 -23.91 -41.81
N SER A 494 -40.02 -24.51 -40.73
CA SER A 494 -41.06 -25.60 -40.65
C SER A 494 -40.97 -26.27 -39.26
N ARG A 495 -42.01 -26.27 -38.40
CA ARG A 495 -43.29 -27.03 -38.38
C ARG A 495 -43.17 -28.53 -38.02
N GLY A 496 -43.75 -28.92 -36.87
CA GLY A 496 -44.62 -30.11 -36.80
C GLY A 496 -44.38 -31.13 -35.68
N GLY A 497 -45.28 -31.15 -34.68
CA GLY A 497 -45.69 -32.31 -33.85
C GLY A 497 -44.67 -32.97 -32.91
N GLU A 498 -45.05 -33.75 -31.90
CA GLU A 498 -46.23 -33.80 -31.01
C GLU A 498 -45.97 -34.96 -30.00
N ARG A 499 -46.34 -34.73 -28.72
CA ARG A 499 -46.77 -35.72 -27.68
C ARG A 499 -45.92 -36.95 -27.28
N GLY A 500 -45.90 -37.17 -25.96
CA GLY A 500 -45.64 -38.47 -25.30
C GLY A 500 -44.35 -38.46 -24.47
N GLY A 501 -44.36 -38.75 -23.16
CA GLY A 501 -45.46 -39.09 -22.27
C GLY A 501 -45.05 -38.99 -20.79
N SER A 502 -46.00 -39.21 -19.89
CA SER A 502 -45.89 -39.00 -18.44
C SER A 502 -44.92 -39.95 -17.72
N ARG A 503 -44.39 -39.53 -16.56
CA ARG A 503 -44.66 -40.19 -15.26
C ARG A 503 -44.34 -39.31 -14.04
N ARG A 504 -45.20 -39.42 -13.02
CA ARG A 504 -45.07 -38.80 -11.69
C ARG A 504 -44.10 -39.60 -10.82
N ALA A 505 -43.46 -38.95 -9.85
CA ALA A 505 -43.37 -39.44 -8.48
C ALA A 505 -43.05 -38.28 -7.50
N SER A 506 -43.99 -37.98 -6.60
CA SER A 506 -43.83 -37.09 -5.47
C SER A 506 -43.53 -37.90 -4.21
N TRP A 507 -42.57 -37.49 -3.37
CA TRP A 507 -42.49 -37.91 -1.97
C TRP A 507 -42.25 -36.70 -1.09
N SER A 508 -42.99 -36.63 0.03
CA SER A 508 -42.99 -35.55 1.00
C SER A 508 -42.58 -36.07 2.38
N SER A 509 -41.94 -35.20 3.16
CA SER A 509 -42.02 -35.06 4.63
C SER A 509 -42.31 -36.31 5.49
N GLY A 510 -41.39 -36.61 6.40
CA GLY A 510 -41.65 -37.48 7.56
C GLY A 510 -40.85 -37.03 8.79
N GLN A 511 -41.56 -36.34 9.70
CA GLN A 511 -41.23 -35.98 11.10
C GLN A 511 -39.96 -35.13 11.36
#